data_AF-A0A1R3IZF3-F1
#
_entry.id   AF-A0A1R3IZF3-F1
#
_cell.length_a   1.000
_cell.length_b   1.000
_cell.length_c   1.000
_cell.angle_alpha   90.00
_cell.angle_beta   90.00
_cell.angle_gamma   90.00
#
_symmetry.space_group_name_H-M   'P 1'
#
loop_
_entity.id
_entity.type
_entity.pdbx_description
1 polymer ?
#
loop_
_entity_poly.entity_id
_entity_poly.type
_entity_poly.pdbx_seq_one_letter_code
_entity_poly.pdbx_strand_id
1 'polypeptide(L)' 'MEMSQKTVATESPLITLPNPVKEEKRILLKVKGPNEADHFSYWMTRNTTLLTLMKDYTKRIGVTFNSDQTKQQKI' A
#
# COMPACT_ATOMS: atom_id res chain seq x y z
N MET A 1 4.57 0.92 -40.63
CA MET A 1 3.50 0.80 -39.63
C MET A 1 4.12 1.03 -38.27
N GLU A 2 4.01 2.24 -37.73
CA GLU A 2 4.46 2.52 -36.36
C GLU A 2 3.41 2.01 -35.38
N MET A 3 3.78 1.02 -34.57
CA MET A 3 2.97 0.52 -33.48
C MET A 3 3.04 1.55 -32.36
N SER A 4 2.14 2.52 -32.37
CA SER A 4 1.95 3.47 -31.27
C SER A 4 1.55 2.65 -30.03
N GLN A 5 2.52 2.34 -29.18
CA GLN A 5 2.29 1.71 -27.88
C GLN A 5 1.56 2.72 -27.00
N LYS A 6 0.24 2.73 -27.12
CA LYS A 6 -0.66 3.41 -26.22
C LYS A 6 -0.48 2.75 -24.85
N THR A 7 0.33 3.34 -23.99
CA THR A 7 0.49 2.91 -22.61
C THR A 7 -0.87 3.04 -21.96
N VAL A 8 -1.58 1.92 -21.78
CA VAL A 8 -2.81 1.89 -21.01
C VAL A 8 -2.40 2.15 -19.57
N ALA A 9 -2.64 3.37 -19.10
CA ALA A 9 -2.45 3.71 -17.71
C ALA A 9 -3.38 2.83 -16.87
N THR A 10 -2.82 1.81 -16.21
CA THR A 10 -3.57 0.99 -15.27
C THR A 10 -3.93 1.87 -14.08
N GLU A 11 -5.22 2.17 -13.93
CA GLU A 11 -5.73 2.92 -12.78
C GLU A 11 -5.42 2.14 -11.50
N SER A 12 -4.48 2.66 -10.70
CA SER A 12 -4.15 2.06 -9.41
C SER A 12 -5.28 2.37 -8.41
N PRO A 13 -5.79 1.39 -7.65
CA PRO A 13 -6.81 1.65 -6.65
C PRO A 13 -6.34 2.68 -5.61
N LEU A 14 -7.12 3.74 -5.42
CA LEU A 14 -6.91 4.72 -4.35
C LEU A 14 -7.66 4.28 -3.09
N ILE A 15 -6.92 3.91 -2.06
CA ILE A 15 -7.43 3.45 -0.77
C ILE A 15 -7.38 4.60 0.22
N THR A 16 -8.54 4.95 0.78
CA THR A 16 -8.60 5.92 1.88
C THR A 16 -8.66 5.17 3.21
N LEU A 17 -7.65 5.36 4.06
CA LEU A 17 -7.67 4.82 5.42
C LEU A 17 -8.61 5.66 6.30
N PRO A 18 -9.43 5.03 7.16
CA PRO A 18 -10.33 5.75 8.05
C PRO A 18 -9.54 6.62 9.03
N ASN A 19 -9.99 7.87 9.23
CA ASN A 19 -9.37 8.80 10.17
C ASN A 19 -10.39 9.31 11.20
N PRO A 20 -10.09 9.27 12.51
CA PRO A 20 -10.88 9.96 13.52
C PRO A 20 -10.80 11.50 13.45
N VAL A 21 -9.78 12.10 12.81
CA VAL A 21 -9.56 13.56 12.81
C VAL A 21 -9.97 14.21 11.47
N LYS A 22 -10.87 15.19 11.48
CA LYS A 22 -11.46 15.74 10.24
C LYS A 22 -10.53 16.67 9.42
N GLU A 23 -9.50 17.27 10.04
CA GLU A 23 -8.76 18.40 9.43
C GLU A 23 -7.25 18.15 9.20
N GLU A 24 -6.79 16.91 9.37
CA GLU A 24 -5.36 16.63 9.27
C GLU A 24 -4.86 16.50 7.82
N LYS A 25 -3.69 17.08 7.53
CA LYS A 25 -3.03 16.98 6.23
C LYS A 25 -2.74 15.51 5.90
N ARG A 26 -3.30 15.05 4.78
CA ARG A 26 -3.10 13.70 4.26
C ARG A 26 -1.88 13.62 3.35
N ILE A 27 -1.34 12.41 3.25
CA ILE A 27 -0.23 12.05 2.37
C ILE A 27 -0.68 10.93 1.44
N LEU A 28 -0.15 10.95 0.21
CA LEU A 28 -0.28 9.86 -0.75
C LEU A 28 0.94 8.95 -0.64
N LEU A 29 0.72 7.67 -0.42
CA LEU A 29 1.76 6.65 -0.44
C LEU A 29 1.46 5.65 -1.55
N LYS A 30 2.47 5.32 -2.37
CA LYS A 30 2.37 4.26 -3.37
C LYS A 30 3.05 3.01 -2.82
N VAL A 31 2.30 1.92 -2.77
CA VAL A 31 2.77 0.61 -2.32
C VAL A 31 2.86 -0.29 -3.54
N LYS A 32 4.07 -0.73 -3.84
CA LYS A 32 4.34 -1.73 -4.88
C LYS A 32 4.30 -3.11 -4.25
N GLY A 33 3.49 -3.99 -4.82
CA GLY A 33 3.41 -5.39 -4.44
C GLY A 33 4.42 -6.27 -5.17
N PRO A 34 4.35 -7.59 -4.91
CA PRO A 34 5.27 -8.55 -5.49
C PRO A 34 5.13 -8.66 -7.02
N ASN A 35 3.93 -8.43 -7.57
CA ASN A 35 3.72 -8.39 -9.02
C ASN A 35 3.69 -6.95 -9.53
N GLU A 36 4.07 -6.74 -10.80
CA GLU A 36 4.02 -5.41 -11.43
C GLU A 36 2.61 -4.83 -11.54
N ALA A 37 1.58 -5.69 -11.53
CA ALA A 37 0.19 -5.27 -11.53
C ALA A 37 -0.31 -4.82 -10.13
N ASP A 38 0.40 -5.19 -9.05
CA ASP A 38 -0.05 -4.96 -7.68
C ASP A 38 0.39 -3.59 -7.17
N HIS A 39 -0.16 -2.53 -7.76
CA HIS A 39 0.15 -1.16 -7.35
C HIS A 39 -1.05 -0.56 -6.60
N PHE A 40 -0.83 -0.18 -5.34
CA PHE A 40 -1.86 0.43 -4.50
C PHE A 40 -1.46 1.84 -4.10
N SER A 41 -2.40 2.77 -4.20
CA SER A 41 -2.21 4.15 -3.73
C SER A 41 -3.00 4.33 -2.44
N TYR A 42 -2.33 4.72 -1.36
CA TYR A 42 -2.93 4.97 -0.05
C TYR A 42 -3.00 6.46 0.23
N TRP A 43 -4.20 6.95 0.53
CA TRP A 43 -4.43 8.28 1.03
C TRP A 43 -4.70 8.19 2.54
N MET A 44 -3.72 8.61 3.34
CA MET A 44 -3.76 8.48 4.80
C MET A 44 -3.22 9.72 5.49
N THR A 45 -3.49 9.85 6.78
CA THR A 45 -3.01 10.97 7.59
C THR A 45 -1.61 10.69 8.11
N ARG A 46 -0.88 11.75 8.46
CA ARG A 46 0.50 11.61 8.96
C ARG A 46 0.56 10.92 10.33
N ASN A 47 -0.48 11.02 11.14
CA ASN A 47 -0.60 10.26 12.39
C ASN A 47 -1.00 8.79 12.21
N THR A 48 -1.47 8.37 11.03
CA THR A 48 -1.80 6.96 10.80
C THR A 48 -0.49 6.17 10.76
N THR A 49 -0.38 5.13 11.57
CA THR A 49 0.83 4.32 11.62
C THR A 49 1.02 3.52 10.33
N LEU A 50 2.28 3.29 9.94
CA LEU A 50 2.60 2.43 8.80
C LEU A 50 2.10 0.99 9.02
N LEU A 51 2.06 0.53 10.28
CA LEU A 51 1.48 -0.77 10.65
C LEU A 51 0.02 -0.90 10.22
N THR A 52 -0.78 0.16 10.38
CA THR A 52 -2.18 0.18 9.92
C THR A 52 -2.27 0.00 8.41
N LEU A 53 -1.41 0.69 7.65
CA LEU A 53 -1.31 0.53 6.21
C LEU A 53 -0.89 -0.91 5.83
N MET A 54 0.11 -1.48 6.51
CA MET A 54 0.59 -2.84 6.22
C MET A 54 -0.50 -3.88 6.49
N LYS A 55 -1.30 -3.72 7.56
CA LYS A 55 -2.43 -4.60 7.86
C LYS A 55 -3.54 -4.52 6.80
N ASP A 56 -3.90 -3.32 6.33
CA ASP A 56 -4.88 -3.16 5.26
C ASP A 56 -4.37 -3.74 3.94
N TYR A 57 -3.10 -3.47 3.61
CA TYR A 57 -2.45 -3.99 2.41
C TYR A 57 -2.42 -5.52 2.37
N THR A 58 -1.90 -6.16 3.43
CA THR A 58 -1.83 -7.62 3.53
C THR A 58 -3.19 -8.29 3.46
N LYS A 59 -4.21 -7.68 4.10
CA LYS A 59 -5.61 -8.13 3.97
C LYS A 59 -6.11 -8.10 2.52
N ARG A 60 -5.74 -7.09 1.73
CA ARG A 60 -6.19 -6.96 0.33
C ARG A 60 -5.51 -7.95 -0.61
N ILE A 61 -4.24 -8.26 -0.37
CA ILE A 61 -3.50 -9.24 -1.17
C ILE A 61 -3.66 -10.68 -0.64
N GLY A 62 -4.49 -10.89 0.40
CA GLY A 62 -4.76 -12.22 0.95
C GLY A 62 -3.58 -12.85 1.69
N VAL A 63 -2.62 -12.06 2.17
CA VAL A 63 -1.44 -12.53 2.90
C VAL A 63 -1.61 -12.29 4.41
N THR A 64 -1.14 -13.22 5.23
CA THR A 64 -1.10 -13.04 6.69
C THR A 64 0.05 -12.12 7.10
N PHE A 65 -0.26 -11.04 7.83
CA PHE A 65 0.75 -10.19 8.45
C PHE A 65 1.28 -10.87 9.72
N ASN A 66 2.38 -11.61 9.59
CA ASN A 66 3.06 -12.23 10.73
C ASN A 66 4.05 -11.20 11.33
N SER A 67 3.73 -10.62 12.48
CA SER A 67 4.59 -9.65 13.17
C SER A 67 5.78 -10.28 13.91
N ASP A 68 5.85 -11.61 13.98
CA ASP A 68 6.83 -12.32 14.81
C ASP A 68 8.05 -12.77 13.98
N GLN A 69 8.89 -11.81 13.62
CA GLN A 69 10.26 -12.07 13.17
C GLN A 69 11.24 -11.47 14.19
N THR A 70 11.25 -12.03 15.40
CA THR A 70 12.37 -11.90 16.34
C THR A 70 12.87 -13.28 16.74
N LYS A 71 13.29 -14.07 15.76
CA LYS A 71 14.32 -15.07 16.03
C LYS A 71 15.65 -14.42 15.71
N GLN A 72 16.26 -13.87 16.74
CA GLN A 72 17.69 -13.54 16.72
C GLN A 72 18.43 -14.80 16.24
N GLN A 73 19.07 -14.72 15.07
CA GLN A 73 20.03 -15.73 14.67
C GLN A 73 21.21 -15.63 15.64
N LYS A 74 21.30 -16.61 16.53
CA LYS A 74 22.48 -16.86 17.33
C LYS A 74 23.26 -17.95 16.60
N ILE A 75 24.34 -17.58 15.93
CA ILE A 75 25.46 -18.45 15.59
C ILE A 75 26.71 -17.73 16.06
#